data_AF-A0A061GJG7-F1
#
_entry.id   AF-A0A061GJG7-F1
#
_cell.length_a   1.000
_cell.length_b   1.000
_cell.length_c   1.000
_cell.angle_alpha   90.00
_cell.angle_beta   90.00
_cell.angle_gamma   90.00
#
_symmetry.space_group_name_H-M   'P 1'
#
loop_
_entity.id
_entity.type
_entity.pdbx_description
1 polymer ?
#
loop_
_entity_poly.entity_id
_entity_poly.type
_entity_poly.pdbx_seq_one_letter_code
_entity_poly.pdbx_strand_id
1 'polypeptide(L)'
;MKIAVEGCMHGDLDKVYETIKYIETTRNIKIDLLLCCGDFQAVRNEKDMESLSVPPKYREMKSFWKYYSGEEVAPVPTIFIGGNHEASNYLWELYYGGWAAPNIYFLGLAGVVKFGNIRIGGLSGIYNARHYHLGHHERPPYNDRTVRSVYHIREYDVHKLMQVEEPIDIFLSHDWPLGITDFGNWKELVRRKKYFKDEIQEGTLGSKAAAQLLEKLKPSYWFSAHLHCKFAALVQHESGGSVTKFLALDKCLPGRNFLQIVDIESDPGPYEVRYDEEWLAITRKFNSVFPLTIKRGNFGSTQLDMQDCRQWVRSRLEERGAKPCEFSQTVPPYNPSHPVPNTSFSGYPRNPQTVSFLEFLELPYVLDNASESRDGPASLTHRDDYSEDIPIEDEDEFEDVAEVDNTETDNENQ
;
A
#
# COMPACT_ATOMS: atom_id res chain seq x y z
N MET A 1 -0.98 1.56 22.53
CA MET A 1 -0.24 2.26 21.46
C MET A 1 -1.17 3.27 20.79
N LYS A 2 -0.66 4.46 20.44
CA LYS A 2 -1.39 5.45 19.62
C LYS A 2 -0.90 5.37 18.18
N ILE A 3 -1.79 5.08 17.26
CA ILE A 3 -1.46 4.91 15.85
C ILE A 3 -2.16 6.01 15.04
N ALA A 4 -1.40 6.74 14.25
CA ALA A 4 -1.96 7.61 13.22
C ALA A 4 -2.21 6.77 11.96
N VAL A 5 -3.39 6.90 11.38
CA VAL A 5 -3.78 6.27 10.11
C VAL A 5 -3.98 7.38 9.09
N GLU A 6 -3.33 7.24 7.95
CA GLU A 6 -3.36 8.16 6.82
C GLU A 6 -3.98 7.45 5.60
N GLY A 7 -4.77 8.19 4.82
CA GLY A 7 -5.43 7.73 3.61
C GLY A 7 -4.48 7.59 2.41
N CYS A 8 -4.50 8.60 1.53
CA CYS A 8 -3.60 8.68 0.36
C CYS A 8 -2.58 9.81 0.55
N MET A 9 -1.30 9.44 0.63
CA MET A 9 -0.21 10.36 0.93
C MET A 9 0.10 11.32 -0.23
N HIS A 10 0.04 10.85 -1.47
CA HIS A 10 0.44 11.55 -2.69
C HIS A 10 1.79 12.31 -2.57
N GLY A 11 2.76 11.70 -1.87
CA GLY A 11 4.08 12.27 -1.64
C GLY A 11 4.13 13.48 -0.68
N ASP A 12 3.02 13.88 -0.04
CA ASP A 12 2.93 15.01 0.91
C ASP A 12 3.44 14.65 2.32
N LEU A 13 4.54 13.90 2.42
CA LEU A 13 5.11 13.41 3.68
C LEU A 13 5.39 14.53 4.68
N ASP A 14 5.95 15.65 4.19
CA ASP A 14 6.31 16.80 5.04
C ASP A 14 5.06 17.33 5.78
N LYS A 15 3.94 17.50 5.07
CA LYS A 15 2.68 17.99 5.64
C LYS A 15 2.07 17.00 6.63
N VAL A 16 2.11 15.71 6.33
CA VAL A 16 1.57 14.66 7.21
C VAL A 16 2.38 14.60 8.51
N TYR A 17 3.71 14.62 8.42
CA TYR A 17 4.57 14.61 9.60
C TYR A 17 4.47 15.90 10.42
N GLU A 18 4.37 17.07 9.79
CA GLU A 18 4.06 18.33 10.46
C GLU A 18 2.72 18.27 11.21
N THR A 19 1.70 17.68 10.58
CA THR A 19 0.37 17.49 11.20
C THR A 19 0.46 16.57 12.42
N ILE A 20 1.19 15.46 12.34
CA ILE A 20 1.41 14.56 13.47
C ILE A 20 2.09 15.29 14.62
N LYS A 21 3.19 16.01 14.34
CA LYS A 21 3.92 16.79 15.35
C LYS A 21 3.05 17.87 16.00
N TYR A 22 2.21 18.54 15.22
CA TYR A 22 1.25 19.51 15.72
C TYR A 22 0.25 18.87 16.70
N ILE A 23 -0.29 17.69 16.35
CA ILE A 23 -1.21 16.96 17.21
C ILE A 23 -0.53 16.47 18.50
N GLU A 24 0.67 15.90 18.40
CA GLU A 24 1.45 15.48 19.57
C GLU A 24 1.66 16.64 20.55
N THR A 25 2.07 17.81 20.02
CA THR A 25 2.34 19.01 20.81
C THR A 25 1.07 19.55 21.45
N THR A 26 -0.01 19.68 20.67
CA THR A 26 -1.24 20.35 21.13
C THR A 26 -2.06 19.47 22.07
N ARG A 27 -2.04 18.15 21.87
CA ARG A 27 -2.77 17.18 22.71
C ARG A 27 -1.90 16.59 23.82
N ASN A 28 -0.60 16.90 23.85
CA ASN A 28 0.37 16.31 24.77
C ASN A 28 0.31 14.78 24.76
N ILE A 29 0.34 14.20 23.56
CA ILE A 29 0.37 12.76 23.33
C ILE A 29 1.61 12.40 22.51
N LYS A 30 1.97 11.12 22.53
CA LYS A 30 2.95 10.53 21.62
C LYS A 30 2.24 9.63 20.63
N ILE A 31 2.55 9.77 19.35
CA ILE A 31 2.16 8.84 18.29
C ILE A 31 3.29 7.83 18.12
N ASP A 32 2.95 6.55 18.21
CA ASP A 32 3.92 5.46 18.22
C ASP A 32 4.20 4.92 16.80
N LEU A 33 3.23 5.06 15.89
CA LEU A 33 3.28 4.52 14.52
C LEU A 33 2.37 5.34 13.60
N LEU A 34 2.82 5.52 12.35
CA LEU A 34 2.01 5.97 11.23
C LEU A 34 1.75 4.80 10.27
N LEU A 35 0.48 4.57 9.92
CA LEU A 35 0.06 3.63 8.88
C LEU A 35 -0.47 4.41 7.68
N CYS A 36 0.10 4.21 6.49
CA CYS A 36 -0.36 4.84 5.25
C CYS A 36 -1.02 3.80 4.35
N CYS A 37 -2.24 4.08 3.90
CA CYS A 37 -3.07 3.11 3.17
C CYS A 37 -2.82 3.12 1.66
N GLY A 38 -1.77 3.77 1.17
CA GLY A 38 -1.35 3.73 -0.23
C GLY A 38 -1.15 5.10 -0.84
N ASP A 39 -0.93 5.09 -2.16
CA ASP A 39 -0.49 6.25 -2.93
C ASP A 39 0.65 7.00 -2.21
N PHE A 40 1.62 6.25 -1.70
CA PHE A 40 2.71 6.78 -0.90
C PHE A 40 3.64 7.65 -1.73
N GLN A 41 3.83 7.29 -3.01
CA GLN A 41 4.71 7.94 -3.96
C GLN A 41 6.17 7.97 -3.48
N ALA A 42 6.74 6.78 -3.25
CA ALA A 42 8.13 6.57 -2.85
C ALA A 42 9.16 6.88 -3.96
N VAL A 43 9.11 8.08 -4.56
CA VAL A 43 9.96 8.45 -5.70
C VAL A 43 11.33 8.94 -5.25
N ARG A 44 12.40 8.21 -5.59
CA ARG A 44 13.77 8.53 -5.14
C ARG A 44 14.45 9.58 -6.01
N ASN A 45 14.15 9.60 -7.30
CA ASN A 45 14.75 10.47 -8.32
C ASN A 45 13.87 10.57 -9.58
N GLU A 46 14.32 11.33 -10.59
CA GLU A 46 13.59 11.59 -11.83
C GLU A 46 13.28 10.31 -12.62
N LYS A 47 14.11 9.26 -12.54
CA LYS A 47 13.87 8.00 -13.25
C LYS A 47 12.68 7.23 -12.68
N ASP A 48 12.48 7.30 -11.37
CA ASP A 48 11.31 6.68 -10.73
C ASP A 48 10.00 7.37 -11.18
N MET A 49 10.04 8.66 -11.58
CA MET A 49 8.87 9.37 -12.12
C MET A 49 8.34 8.75 -13.42
N GLU A 50 9.18 8.05 -14.19
CA GLU A 50 8.78 7.30 -15.39
C GLU A 50 7.92 6.07 -15.03
N SER A 51 7.97 5.62 -13.77
CA SER A 51 7.21 4.47 -13.27
C SER A 51 5.91 4.85 -12.54
N LEU A 52 5.60 6.16 -12.44
CA LEU A 52 4.33 6.63 -11.91
C LEU A 52 3.24 6.59 -12.98
N SER A 53 2.12 5.94 -12.67
CA SER A 53 0.89 6.00 -13.47
C SER A 53 0.11 7.30 -13.23
N VAL A 54 0.79 8.44 -13.37
CA VAL A 54 0.23 9.78 -13.26
C VAL A 54 0.42 10.49 -14.61
N PRO A 55 -0.55 11.26 -15.14
CA PRO A 55 -0.34 12.05 -16.34
C PRO A 55 0.88 12.98 -16.20
N PRO A 56 1.75 13.12 -17.23
CA PRO A 56 3.00 13.87 -17.10
C PRO A 56 2.86 15.31 -16.59
N LYS A 57 1.73 15.98 -16.86
CA LYS A 57 1.46 17.35 -16.40
C LYS A 57 1.24 17.48 -14.88
N TYR A 58 0.91 16.39 -14.19
CA TYR A 58 0.63 16.36 -12.75
C TYR A 58 1.76 15.70 -11.95
N ARG A 59 2.86 15.35 -12.62
CA ARG A 59 4.00 14.68 -12.01
C ARG A 59 4.87 15.70 -11.27
N GLU A 60 5.03 15.49 -9.97
CA GLU A 60 5.91 16.28 -9.10
C GLU A 60 6.84 15.36 -8.31
N MET A 61 8.07 15.82 -8.06
CA MET A 61 9.09 15.07 -7.30
C MET A 61 8.74 14.94 -5.80
N LYS A 62 7.87 15.83 -5.29
CA LYS A 62 7.42 15.90 -3.89
C LYS A 62 8.61 15.81 -2.91
N SER A 63 8.45 15.17 -1.74
CA SER A 63 9.46 15.19 -0.68
C SER A 63 10.08 13.85 -0.29
N PHE A 64 9.59 12.71 -0.80
CA PHE A 64 10.12 11.38 -0.41
C PHE A 64 11.64 11.24 -0.59
N TRP A 65 12.19 11.80 -1.68
CA TRP A 65 13.63 11.76 -1.97
C TRP A 65 14.50 12.33 -0.83
N LYS A 66 14.00 13.28 -0.02
CA LYS A 66 14.69 13.83 1.15
C LYS A 66 14.85 12.79 2.27
N TYR A 67 13.82 11.98 2.50
CA TYR A 67 13.84 10.91 3.50
C TYR A 67 14.73 9.76 3.02
N TYR A 68 14.63 9.43 1.73
CA TYR A 68 15.50 8.43 1.11
C TYR A 68 16.98 8.84 1.13
N SER A 69 17.29 10.13 0.91
CA SER A 69 18.66 10.68 0.95
C SER A 69 19.24 10.78 2.36
N GLY A 70 18.38 10.85 3.39
CA GLY A 70 18.75 11.14 4.77
C GLY A 70 18.87 12.63 5.09
N GLU A 71 18.45 13.51 4.17
CA GLU A 71 18.31 14.95 4.41
C GLU A 71 17.21 15.22 5.45
N GLU A 72 16.14 14.42 5.41
CA GLU A 72 15.08 14.40 6.42
C GLU A 72 14.98 13.01 7.07
N VAL A 73 14.43 12.97 8.29
CA VAL A 73 14.19 11.72 9.03
C VAL A 73 12.73 11.65 9.41
N ALA A 74 12.06 10.54 9.10
CA ALA A 74 10.68 10.35 9.51
C ALA A 74 10.57 10.38 11.05
N PRO A 75 9.79 11.31 11.63
CA PRO A 75 9.76 11.53 13.08
C PRO A 75 9.06 10.42 13.85
N VAL A 76 8.26 9.61 13.16
CA VAL A 76 7.54 8.47 13.69
C VAL A 76 7.77 7.26 12.78
N PRO A 77 7.93 6.03 13.33
CA PRO A 77 7.92 4.83 12.52
C PRO A 77 6.72 4.84 11.58
N THR A 78 6.97 4.60 10.30
CA THR A 78 5.93 4.65 9.26
C THR A 78 5.89 3.31 8.54
N ILE A 79 4.73 2.67 8.49
CA ILE A 79 4.47 1.50 7.65
C ILE A 79 3.49 1.90 6.55
N PHE A 80 3.76 1.52 5.31
CA PHE A 80 2.85 1.78 4.20
C PHE A 80 2.66 0.57 3.30
N ILE A 81 1.52 0.52 2.63
CA ILE A 81 1.24 -0.33 1.46
C ILE A 81 1.26 0.55 0.20
N GLY A 82 1.33 -0.06 -0.98
CA GLY A 82 1.26 0.67 -2.25
C GLY A 82 -0.19 0.91 -2.70
N GLY A 83 -0.42 2.01 -3.40
CA GLY A 83 -1.66 2.27 -4.15
C GLY A 83 -1.47 2.16 -5.67
N ASN A 84 -2.12 3.03 -6.43
CA ASN A 84 -2.00 3.13 -7.90
C ASN A 84 -1.04 4.24 -8.37
N HIS A 85 -0.71 5.20 -7.51
CA HIS A 85 0.29 6.22 -7.78
C HIS A 85 1.59 5.91 -7.05
N GLU A 86 2.39 5.01 -7.61
CA GLU A 86 3.62 4.57 -6.97
C GLU A 86 4.83 4.57 -7.90
N ALA A 87 6.01 4.77 -7.31
CA ALA A 87 7.29 4.42 -7.95
C ALA A 87 7.39 2.88 -8.04
N SER A 88 6.61 2.29 -8.95
CA SER A 88 6.38 0.84 -9.01
C SER A 88 7.64 0.04 -9.27
N ASN A 89 8.63 0.64 -9.94
CA ASN A 89 9.96 0.07 -10.08
C ASN A 89 10.69 -0.06 -8.74
N TYR A 90 10.60 0.94 -7.85
CA TYR A 90 11.21 0.86 -6.53
C TYR A 90 10.46 -0.10 -5.60
N LEU A 91 9.12 -0.05 -5.61
CA LEU A 91 8.34 -0.99 -4.80
C LEU A 91 8.56 -2.45 -5.23
N TRP A 92 8.81 -2.70 -6.52
CA TRP A 92 9.20 -4.02 -7.00
C TRP A 92 10.54 -4.50 -6.43
N GLU A 93 11.52 -3.61 -6.28
CA GLU A 93 12.79 -3.93 -5.60
C GLU A 93 12.58 -4.42 -4.16
N LEU A 94 11.47 -4.00 -3.53
CA LEU A 94 11.06 -4.34 -2.17
C LEU A 94 9.79 -5.21 -2.14
N TYR A 95 9.61 -6.11 -3.12
CA TYR A 95 8.40 -6.96 -3.24
C TYR A 95 8.01 -7.68 -1.93
N TYR A 96 8.99 -8.20 -1.20
CA TYR A 96 8.80 -8.93 0.07
C TYR A 96 8.68 -8.02 1.31
N GLY A 97 8.66 -6.71 1.12
CA GLY A 97 8.75 -5.70 2.17
C GLY A 97 10.20 -5.32 2.53
N GLY A 98 10.35 -4.15 3.14
CA GLY A 98 11.66 -3.61 3.55
C GLY A 98 11.62 -2.11 3.80
N TRP A 99 12.71 -1.55 4.31
CA TRP A 99 12.82 -0.11 4.54
C TRP A 99 12.96 0.61 3.20
N ALA A 100 11.98 1.47 2.88
CA ALA A 100 12.01 2.36 1.72
C ALA A 100 12.88 3.61 2.00
N ALA A 101 12.98 4.00 3.27
CA ALA A 101 13.88 5.01 3.79
C ALA A 101 14.12 4.71 5.29
N PRO A 102 15.08 5.37 5.96
CA PRO A 102 15.22 5.23 7.40
C PRO A 102 13.89 5.52 8.11
N ASN A 103 13.44 4.58 8.96
CA ASN A 103 12.19 4.66 9.73
C ASN A 103 10.88 4.64 8.88
N ILE A 104 10.96 4.35 7.57
CA ILE A 104 9.82 4.18 6.67
C ILE A 104 9.88 2.76 6.05
N TYR A 105 8.93 1.90 6.41
CA TYR A 105 8.87 0.50 6.03
C TYR A 105 7.73 0.26 5.01
N PHE A 106 8.09 -0.25 3.84
CA PHE A 106 7.12 -0.77 2.88
C PHE A 106 6.75 -2.20 3.29
N LEU A 107 5.45 -2.48 3.42
CA LEU A 107 4.97 -3.80 3.83
C LEU A 107 5.20 -4.89 2.77
N GLY A 108 5.46 -4.50 1.52
CA GLY A 108 5.55 -5.39 0.37
C GLY A 108 4.27 -5.38 -0.46
N LEU A 109 4.25 -6.14 -1.57
CA LEU A 109 3.03 -6.26 -2.38
C LEU A 109 1.90 -6.97 -1.63
N ALA A 110 2.26 -7.89 -0.75
CA ALA A 110 1.47 -8.36 0.36
C ALA A 110 2.41 -8.70 1.52
N GLY A 111 1.95 -8.57 2.76
CA GLY A 111 2.81 -8.79 3.92
C GLY A 111 2.06 -8.90 5.24
N VAL A 112 2.70 -9.55 6.21
CA VAL A 112 2.36 -9.43 7.64
C VAL A 112 3.64 -9.17 8.43
N VAL A 113 3.61 -8.17 9.29
CA VAL A 113 4.70 -7.83 10.22
C VAL A 113 4.14 -7.66 11.63
N LYS A 114 5.03 -7.70 12.62
CA LYS A 114 4.73 -7.34 14.01
C LYS A 114 5.25 -5.94 14.31
N PHE A 115 4.50 -5.20 15.12
CA PHE A 115 4.96 -3.95 15.71
C PHE A 115 4.54 -3.92 17.18
N GLY A 116 5.49 -4.01 18.11
CA GLY A 116 5.16 -4.37 19.49
C GLY A 116 4.57 -5.79 19.54
N ASN A 117 3.37 -5.93 20.12
CA ASN A 117 2.65 -7.20 20.21
C ASN A 117 1.52 -7.36 19.16
N ILE A 118 1.27 -6.36 18.32
CA ILE A 118 0.21 -6.43 17.29
C ILE A 118 0.73 -6.95 15.95
N ARG A 119 -0.14 -7.63 15.20
CA ARG A 119 0.10 -8.12 13.83
C ARG A 119 -0.60 -7.20 12.83
N ILE A 120 0.19 -6.70 11.88
CA ILE A 120 -0.24 -5.76 10.84
C ILE A 120 -0.08 -6.47 9.50
N GLY A 121 -1.21 -6.80 8.88
CA GLY A 121 -1.27 -7.36 7.53
C GLY A 121 -1.61 -6.29 6.49
N GLY A 122 -1.30 -6.55 5.23
CA GLY A 122 -1.78 -5.68 4.17
C GLY A 122 -1.57 -6.21 2.76
N LEU A 123 -2.32 -5.60 1.84
CA LEU A 123 -2.34 -5.89 0.42
C LEU A 123 -2.18 -4.58 -0.35
N SER A 124 -1.10 -4.47 -1.12
CA SER A 124 -0.82 -3.30 -1.95
C SER A 124 -1.55 -3.38 -3.29
N GLY A 125 -1.89 -2.22 -3.84
CA GLY A 125 -2.45 -2.06 -5.17
C GLY A 125 -3.97 -1.94 -5.20
N ILE A 126 -4.51 -1.94 -6.42
CA ILE A 126 -5.96 -1.91 -6.68
C ILE A 126 -6.43 -3.13 -7.46
N TYR A 127 -7.67 -3.52 -7.27
CA TYR A 127 -8.24 -4.69 -7.93
C TYR A 127 -8.67 -4.38 -9.36
N ASN A 128 -8.20 -5.20 -10.30
CA ASN A 128 -8.70 -5.22 -11.67
C ASN A 128 -8.88 -6.67 -12.12
N ALA A 129 -10.13 -7.04 -12.47
CA ALA A 129 -10.49 -8.41 -12.81
C ALA A 129 -9.70 -8.97 -14.01
N ARG A 130 -9.29 -8.11 -14.95
CA ARG A 130 -8.56 -8.51 -16.17
C ARG A 130 -7.14 -8.96 -15.87
N HIS A 131 -6.53 -8.39 -14.82
CA HIS A 131 -5.14 -8.69 -14.44
C HIS A 131 -5.02 -9.62 -13.23
N TYR A 132 -6.10 -9.81 -12.48
CA TYR A 132 -6.10 -10.56 -11.21
C TYR A 132 -5.47 -11.96 -11.31
N HIS A 133 -5.80 -12.71 -12.37
CA HIS A 133 -5.28 -14.08 -12.57
C HIS A 133 -3.94 -14.14 -13.33
N LEU A 134 -3.33 -13.01 -13.68
CA LEU A 134 -2.02 -12.99 -14.33
C LEU A 134 -0.91 -13.16 -13.28
N GLY A 135 0.31 -13.42 -13.72
CA GLY A 135 1.50 -13.21 -12.89
C GLY A 135 2.06 -11.80 -13.00
N HIS A 136 3.08 -11.53 -12.19
CA HIS A 136 3.84 -10.28 -12.16
C HIS A 136 4.92 -10.27 -13.26
N HIS A 137 4.51 -9.90 -14.47
CA HIS A 137 5.31 -9.97 -15.69
C HIS A 137 5.86 -8.60 -16.11
N GLU A 138 5.32 -7.52 -15.55
CA GLU A 138 5.66 -6.15 -15.86
C GLU A 138 7.08 -5.84 -15.42
N ARG A 139 7.89 -5.26 -16.31
CA ARG A 139 9.24 -4.77 -15.98
C ARG A 139 9.46 -3.42 -16.65
N PRO A 140 10.20 -2.50 -16.00
CA PRO A 140 10.51 -1.25 -16.65
C PRO A 140 11.58 -1.44 -17.76
N PRO A 141 11.66 -0.53 -18.75
CA PRO A 141 10.82 0.65 -18.93
C PRO A 141 9.36 0.25 -19.22
N TYR A 142 8.43 0.80 -18.44
CA TYR A 142 7.02 0.50 -18.58
C TYR A 142 6.44 1.27 -19.77
N ASN A 143 5.53 0.63 -20.50
CA ASN A 143 4.62 1.34 -21.40
C ASN A 143 3.30 1.70 -20.66
N ASP A 144 2.42 2.43 -21.33
CA ASP A 144 1.13 2.89 -20.78
C ASP A 144 0.25 1.76 -20.21
N ARG A 145 0.38 0.54 -20.73
CA ARG A 145 -0.36 -0.63 -20.22
C ARG A 145 0.31 -1.22 -18.99
N THR A 146 1.61 -1.48 -19.08
CA THR A 146 2.36 -2.14 -18.00
C THR A 146 2.56 -1.25 -16.77
N VAL A 147 2.61 0.07 -16.95
CA VAL A 147 2.67 1.01 -15.82
C VAL A 147 1.38 1.02 -15.00
N ARG A 148 0.25 0.65 -15.62
CA ARG A 148 -1.04 0.45 -14.93
C ARG A 148 -1.14 -0.93 -14.32
N SER A 149 -0.84 -1.97 -15.09
CA SER A 149 -1.04 -3.33 -14.63
C SER A 149 -0.11 -3.74 -13.49
N VAL A 150 1.07 -3.12 -13.34
CA VAL A 150 2.07 -3.45 -12.30
C VAL A 150 1.56 -3.28 -10.87
N TYR A 151 0.67 -2.32 -10.61
CA TYR A 151 0.08 -2.11 -9.27
C TYR A 151 -1.28 -2.80 -9.11
N HIS A 152 -1.76 -3.54 -10.11
CA HIS A 152 -3.00 -4.29 -9.92
C HIS A 152 -2.76 -5.50 -9.01
N ILE A 153 -3.69 -5.78 -8.11
CA ILE A 153 -3.63 -6.94 -7.21
C ILE A 153 -3.55 -8.23 -8.01
N ARG A 154 -2.72 -9.19 -7.59
CA ARG A 154 -2.66 -10.54 -8.16
C ARG A 154 -3.22 -11.58 -7.22
N GLU A 155 -3.83 -12.60 -7.81
CA GLU A 155 -4.34 -13.77 -7.10
C GLU A 155 -3.27 -14.46 -6.26
N TYR A 156 -2.02 -14.49 -6.72
CA TYR A 156 -0.90 -15.07 -5.97
C TYR A 156 -0.71 -14.41 -4.60
N ASP A 157 -0.73 -13.08 -4.54
CA ASP A 157 -0.55 -12.33 -3.29
C ASP A 157 -1.73 -12.55 -2.33
N VAL A 158 -2.95 -12.58 -2.87
CA VAL A 158 -4.17 -12.90 -2.11
C VAL A 158 -4.12 -14.33 -1.58
N HIS A 159 -3.71 -15.30 -2.40
CA HIS A 159 -3.61 -16.70 -1.98
C HIS A 159 -2.64 -16.90 -0.82
N LYS A 160 -1.51 -16.17 -0.79
CA LYS A 160 -0.59 -16.17 0.36
C LYS A 160 -1.29 -15.68 1.63
N LEU A 161 -1.97 -14.54 1.56
CA LEU A 161 -2.69 -13.97 2.69
C LEU A 161 -3.85 -14.86 3.17
N MET A 162 -4.52 -15.57 2.25
CA MET A 162 -5.56 -16.56 2.59
C MET A 162 -5.02 -17.75 3.41
N GLN A 163 -3.69 -17.99 3.43
CA GLN A 163 -3.08 -19.02 4.27
C GLN A 163 -2.86 -18.59 5.73
N VAL A 164 -3.08 -17.31 6.06
CA VAL A 164 -2.93 -16.83 7.43
C VAL A 164 -4.05 -17.40 8.30
N GLU A 165 -3.65 -18.02 9.41
CA GLU A 165 -4.53 -18.63 10.40
C GLU A 165 -4.46 -17.90 11.74
N GLU A 166 -3.29 -17.38 12.13
CA GLU A 166 -3.20 -16.56 13.34
C GLU A 166 -3.99 -15.24 13.19
N PRO A 167 -4.59 -14.72 14.29
CA PRO A 167 -5.32 -13.46 14.25
C PRO A 167 -4.47 -12.29 13.77
N ILE A 168 -5.08 -11.40 12.98
CA ILE A 168 -4.50 -10.12 12.57
C ILE A 168 -5.21 -9.00 13.32
N ASP A 169 -4.46 -8.06 13.88
CA ASP A 169 -5.04 -6.92 14.59
C ASP A 169 -5.47 -5.81 13.63
N ILE A 170 -4.61 -5.50 12.66
CA ILE A 170 -4.82 -4.45 11.67
C ILE A 170 -4.56 -5.00 10.28
N PHE A 171 -5.48 -4.75 9.35
CA PHE A 171 -5.27 -5.03 7.94
C PHE A 171 -5.37 -3.75 7.10
N LEU A 172 -4.46 -3.59 6.15
CA LEU A 172 -4.41 -2.46 5.21
C LEU A 172 -4.75 -2.92 3.79
N SER A 173 -5.61 -2.19 3.09
CA SER A 173 -5.79 -2.29 1.64
C SER A 173 -5.97 -0.90 1.05
N HIS A 174 -5.46 -0.63 -0.15
CA HIS A 174 -5.65 0.69 -0.74
C HIS A 174 -7.11 0.90 -1.16
N ASP A 175 -7.61 0.00 -2.00
CA ASP A 175 -9.01 -0.09 -2.34
C ASP A 175 -9.88 -0.61 -1.19
N TRP A 176 -11.16 -0.26 -1.21
CA TRP A 176 -12.10 -0.71 -0.18
C TRP A 176 -12.52 -2.15 -0.43
N PRO A 177 -12.78 -2.97 0.60
CA PRO A 177 -13.47 -4.24 0.43
C PRO A 177 -14.82 -4.03 -0.27
N LEU A 178 -15.06 -4.80 -1.34
CA LEU A 178 -16.35 -4.78 -2.03
C LEU A 178 -17.50 -5.05 -1.04
N GLY A 179 -18.55 -4.23 -1.09
CA GLY A 179 -19.73 -4.37 -0.21
C GLY A 179 -19.57 -3.77 1.19
N ILE A 180 -18.43 -3.15 1.52
CA ILE A 180 -18.21 -2.54 2.84
C ILE A 180 -19.23 -1.45 3.18
N THR A 181 -19.83 -0.83 2.16
CA THR A 181 -20.83 0.22 2.31
C THR A 181 -22.11 -0.27 2.99
N ASP A 182 -22.44 -1.56 2.90
CA ASP A 182 -23.60 -2.17 3.55
C ASP A 182 -23.49 -2.16 5.09
N PHE A 183 -22.27 -2.03 5.61
CA PHE A 183 -21.95 -2.03 7.04
C PHE A 183 -21.80 -0.63 7.64
N GLY A 184 -22.08 0.41 6.85
CA GLY A 184 -21.99 1.82 7.26
C GLY A 184 -23.13 2.67 6.72
N ASN A 185 -23.01 3.99 6.86
CA ASN A 185 -24.04 4.92 6.39
C ASN A 185 -23.85 5.25 4.90
N TRP A 186 -24.14 4.29 4.02
CA TRP A 186 -24.00 4.48 2.57
C TRP A 186 -24.87 5.62 2.03
N LYS A 187 -26.01 5.92 2.67
CA LYS A 187 -26.89 7.03 2.27
C LYS A 187 -26.18 8.38 2.40
N GLU A 188 -25.41 8.58 3.46
CA GLU A 188 -24.60 9.79 3.63
C GLU A 188 -23.42 9.83 2.65
N LEU A 189 -22.81 8.68 2.37
CA LEU A 189 -21.74 8.58 1.36
C LEU A 189 -22.23 9.04 -0.01
N VAL A 190 -23.36 8.53 -0.50
CA VAL A 190 -23.90 8.90 -1.82
C VAL A 190 -24.50 10.31 -1.86
N ARG A 191 -24.85 10.89 -0.70
CA ARG A 191 -25.23 12.31 -0.62
C ARG A 191 -24.05 13.21 -1.00
N ARG A 192 -22.83 12.82 -0.58
CA ARG A 192 -21.58 13.53 -0.88
C ARG A 192 -21.00 13.15 -2.24
N LYS A 193 -20.98 11.86 -2.57
CA LYS A 193 -20.42 11.31 -3.81
C LYS A 193 -21.50 10.57 -4.59
N LYS A 194 -22.30 11.31 -5.36
CA LYS A 194 -23.52 10.81 -6.02
C LYS A 194 -23.25 9.66 -6.99
N TYR A 195 -22.11 9.67 -7.67
CA TYR A 195 -21.72 8.67 -8.65
C TYR A 195 -21.51 7.27 -8.05
N PHE A 196 -21.18 7.16 -6.76
CA PHE A 196 -21.08 5.87 -6.06
C PHE A 196 -22.42 5.16 -5.91
N LYS A 197 -23.55 5.83 -6.14
CA LYS A 197 -24.88 5.22 -5.96
C LYS A 197 -25.05 3.99 -6.86
N ASP A 198 -24.70 4.11 -8.13
CA ASP A 198 -24.90 3.04 -9.09
C ASP A 198 -23.91 1.89 -8.82
N GLU A 199 -22.64 2.21 -8.53
CA GLU A 199 -21.62 1.21 -8.20
C GLU A 199 -21.93 0.43 -6.90
N ILE A 200 -22.53 1.08 -5.91
CA ILE A 200 -23.00 0.40 -4.69
C ILE A 200 -24.18 -0.52 -5.01
N GLN A 201 -25.13 -0.08 -5.83
CA GLN A 201 -26.32 -0.86 -6.18
C GLN A 201 -25.98 -2.07 -7.06
N GLU A 202 -25.00 -1.91 -7.95
CA GLU A 202 -24.51 -2.97 -8.84
C GLU A 202 -23.51 -3.91 -8.17
N GLY A 203 -23.01 -3.55 -6.98
CA GLY A 203 -22.00 -4.33 -6.27
C GLY A 203 -20.66 -4.34 -6.98
N THR A 204 -20.22 -3.18 -7.46
CA THR A 204 -18.96 -2.96 -8.20
C THR A 204 -18.00 -2.01 -7.47
N LEU A 205 -18.46 -1.24 -6.48
CA LEU A 205 -17.60 -0.33 -5.70
C LEU A 205 -16.63 -1.10 -4.78
N GLY A 206 -15.35 -1.14 -5.19
CA GLY A 206 -14.27 -1.70 -4.40
C GLY A 206 -13.79 -3.06 -4.88
N SER A 207 -13.10 -3.78 -4.00
CA SER A 207 -12.22 -4.88 -4.32
C SER A 207 -12.76 -6.22 -3.86
N LYS A 208 -12.95 -7.12 -4.83
CA LYS A 208 -13.35 -8.52 -4.58
C LYS A 208 -12.28 -9.26 -3.78
N ALA A 209 -11.00 -9.00 -4.07
CA ALA A 209 -9.88 -9.58 -3.35
C ALA A 209 -9.85 -9.14 -1.88
N ALA A 210 -10.01 -7.84 -1.62
CA ALA A 210 -10.07 -7.30 -0.26
C ALA A 210 -11.29 -7.84 0.51
N ALA A 211 -12.46 -7.97 -0.13
CA ALA A 211 -13.65 -8.56 0.48
C ALA A 211 -13.42 -10.01 0.93
N GLN A 212 -12.81 -10.84 0.09
CA GLN A 212 -12.46 -12.23 0.44
C GLN A 212 -11.52 -12.29 1.65
N LEU A 213 -10.52 -11.40 1.69
CA LEU A 213 -9.57 -11.33 2.80
C LEU A 213 -10.23 -10.82 4.09
N LEU A 214 -11.13 -9.84 4.00
CA LEU A 214 -11.91 -9.36 5.14
C LEU A 214 -12.75 -10.49 5.76
N GLU A 215 -13.42 -11.28 4.93
CA GLU A 215 -14.23 -12.43 5.37
C GLU A 215 -13.36 -13.54 6.00
N LYS A 216 -12.18 -13.82 5.44
CA LYS A 216 -11.26 -14.85 5.94
C LYS A 216 -10.53 -14.45 7.22
N LEU A 217 -9.97 -13.25 7.25
CA LEU A 217 -9.01 -12.82 8.27
C LEU A 217 -9.67 -12.16 9.47
N LYS A 218 -10.83 -11.53 9.27
CA LYS A 218 -11.66 -10.92 10.31
C LYS A 218 -10.87 -10.05 11.32
N PRO A 219 -10.01 -9.12 10.86
CA PRO A 219 -9.12 -8.38 11.74
C PRO A 219 -9.90 -7.43 12.66
N SER A 220 -9.30 -6.99 13.78
CA SER A 220 -9.94 -6.00 14.66
C SER A 220 -10.16 -4.65 13.96
N TYR A 221 -9.21 -4.25 13.11
CA TYR A 221 -9.25 -3.03 12.32
C TYR A 221 -8.95 -3.31 10.85
N TRP A 222 -9.69 -2.63 9.97
CA TRP A 222 -9.40 -2.58 8.54
C TRP A 222 -9.30 -1.12 8.09
N PHE A 223 -8.18 -0.74 7.50
CA PHE A 223 -7.96 0.62 7.01
C PHE A 223 -7.78 0.65 5.50
N SER A 224 -8.46 1.61 4.86
CA SER A 224 -8.40 1.81 3.41
C SER A 224 -8.36 3.28 2.99
N ALA A 225 -8.15 3.52 1.69
CA ALA A 225 -8.08 4.86 1.12
C ALA A 225 -8.69 4.90 -0.29
N HIS A 226 -7.97 5.41 -1.28
CA HIS A 226 -8.28 5.45 -2.71
C HIS A 226 -9.48 6.32 -3.11
N LEU A 227 -10.65 6.14 -2.48
CA LEU A 227 -11.91 6.80 -2.89
C LEU A 227 -12.04 8.29 -2.46
N HIS A 228 -10.99 8.85 -1.87
CA HIS A 228 -10.90 10.26 -1.42
C HIS A 228 -12.13 10.70 -0.63
N CYS A 229 -12.49 9.90 0.39
CA CYS A 229 -13.52 10.26 1.33
C CYS A 229 -13.40 9.46 2.63
N LYS A 230 -13.70 10.11 3.75
CA LYS A 230 -13.91 9.40 5.00
C LYS A 230 -15.19 8.56 4.98
N PHE A 231 -15.07 7.29 5.35
CA PHE A 231 -16.18 6.38 5.61
C PHE A 231 -15.83 5.42 6.75
N ALA A 232 -16.81 5.11 7.59
CA ALA A 232 -16.63 4.20 8.70
C ALA A 232 -17.76 3.17 8.71
N ALA A 233 -17.42 1.93 9.01
CA ALA A 233 -18.34 0.80 9.04
C ALA A 233 -17.97 -0.19 10.15
N LEU A 234 -18.96 -0.97 10.60
CA LEU A 234 -18.78 -2.04 11.58
C LEU A 234 -19.22 -3.36 10.96
N VAL A 235 -18.25 -4.23 10.69
CA VAL A 235 -18.50 -5.53 10.06
C VAL A 235 -18.64 -6.57 11.15
N GLN A 236 -19.88 -6.99 11.41
CA GLN A 236 -20.18 -8.11 12.30
C GLN A 236 -20.06 -9.41 11.52
N HIS A 237 -19.06 -10.24 11.81
CA HIS A 237 -18.78 -11.46 11.05
C HIS A 237 -19.78 -12.60 11.36
N GLU A 238 -20.00 -12.86 12.64
CA GLU A 238 -20.92 -13.90 13.12
C GLU A 238 -21.80 -13.32 14.23
N SER A 239 -22.98 -13.89 14.46
CA SER A 239 -23.88 -13.42 15.53
C SER A 239 -23.23 -13.60 16.90
N GLY A 240 -22.81 -12.49 17.53
CA GLY A 240 -22.03 -12.51 18.78
C GLY A 240 -20.53 -12.76 18.60
N GLY A 241 -20.05 -12.80 17.36
CA GLY A 241 -18.64 -12.96 17.01
C GLY A 241 -17.85 -11.64 17.02
N SER A 242 -16.63 -11.70 16.47
CA SER A 242 -15.76 -10.53 16.35
C SER A 242 -16.34 -9.46 15.42
N VAL A 243 -15.92 -8.22 15.66
CA VAL A 243 -16.31 -7.05 14.85
C VAL A 243 -15.05 -6.43 14.27
N THR A 244 -15.02 -6.25 12.96
CA THR A 244 -14.00 -5.43 12.31
C THR A 244 -14.47 -3.98 12.25
N LYS A 245 -13.63 -3.08 12.77
CA LYS A 245 -13.81 -1.63 12.64
C LYS A 245 -13.16 -1.17 11.34
N PHE A 246 -13.97 -0.88 10.34
CA PHE A 246 -13.50 -0.35 9.07
C PHE A 246 -13.43 1.17 9.10
N LEU A 247 -12.32 1.72 8.60
CA LEU A 247 -12.17 3.16 8.39
C LEU A 247 -11.43 3.40 7.07
N ALA A 248 -12.06 4.18 6.20
CA ALA A 248 -11.41 4.78 5.05
C ALA A 248 -11.16 6.27 5.27
N LEU A 249 -10.07 6.78 4.72
CA LEU A 249 -9.65 8.17 4.85
C LEU A 249 -9.38 8.82 3.50
N ASP A 250 -9.34 10.15 3.53
CA ASP A 250 -9.14 11.02 2.37
C ASP A 250 -7.65 11.21 2.02
N LYS A 251 -7.36 11.95 0.95
CA LYS A 251 -6.00 12.43 0.62
C LYS A 251 -5.62 13.70 1.39
N CYS A 252 -4.33 13.95 1.57
CA CYS A 252 -3.79 15.09 2.34
C CYS A 252 -4.06 16.47 1.70
N LEU A 253 -5.30 16.95 1.80
CA LEU A 253 -5.74 18.25 1.31
C LEU A 253 -6.40 19.10 2.41
N PRO A 254 -6.41 20.44 2.27
CA PRO A 254 -7.07 21.33 3.22
C PRO A 254 -8.55 20.96 3.47
N GLY A 255 -8.95 20.93 4.74
CA GLY A 255 -10.33 20.63 5.15
C GLY A 255 -10.77 19.17 4.97
N ARG A 256 -9.91 18.29 4.44
CA ARG A 256 -10.23 16.87 4.20
C ARG A 256 -9.86 16.00 5.41
N ASN A 257 -10.54 14.85 5.51
CA ASN A 257 -10.38 13.91 6.62
C ASN A 257 -9.32 12.85 6.27
N PHE A 258 -8.06 13.26 6.13
CA PHE A 258 -6.98 12.39 5.64
C PHE A 258 -6.23 11.64 6.75
N LEU A 259 -6.30 12.11 8.00
CA LEU A 259 -5.58 11.55 9.13
C LEU A 259 -6.52 11.28 10.30
N GLN A 260 -6.41 10.11 10.93
CA GLN A 260 -7.11 9.79 12.16
C GLN A 260 -6.21 9.05 13.15
N ILE A 261 -6.25 9.46 14.42
CA ILE A 261 -5.55 8.76 15.49
C ILE A 261 -6.48 7.73 16.11
N VAL A 262 -5.99 6.51 16.24
CA VAL A 262 -6.67 5.40 16.91
C VAL A 262 -5.83 4.90 18.09
N ASP A 263 -6.53 4.55 19.15
CA ASP A 263 -5.92 3.92 20.33
C ASP A 263 -6.10 2.41 20.21
N ILE A 264 -4.98 1.69 20.14
CA ILE A 264 -4.96 0.23 20.06
C ILE A 264 -4.30 -0.32 21.32
N GLU A 265 -4.97 -1.28 21.95
CA GLU A 265 -4.44 -1.99 23.10
C GLU A 265 -3.17 -2.75 22.69
N SER A 266 -2.08 -2.50 23.41
CA SER A 266 -0.78 -3.08 23.12
C SER A 266 0.03 -3.22 24.40
N ASP A 267 0.83 -4.27 24.47
CA ASP A 267 1.79 -4.44 25.56
C ASP A 267 2.95 -3.44 25.41
N PRO A 268 3.73 -3.18 26.48
CA PRO A 268 4.84 -2.22 26.48
C PRO A 268 6.07 -2.64 25.64
N GLY A 269 5.96 -3.69 24.81
CA GLY A 269 7.06 -4.26 24.03
C GLY A 269 7.72 -3.24 23.11
N PRO A 270 8.91 -3.55 22.53
CA PRO A 270 9.59 -2.59 21.67
C PRO A 270 8.70 -2.27 20.46
N TYR A 271 8.42 -0.98 20.28
CA TYR A 271 7.67 -0.44 19.14
C TYR A 271 8.59 -0.36 17.92
N GLU A 272 8.96 -1.53 17.42
CA GLU A 272 9.80 -1.74 16.25
C GLU A 272 9.18 -2.78 15.31
N VAL A 273 9.44 -2.64 14.01
CA VAL A 273 8.99 -3.61 13.01
C VAL A 273 9.77 -4.92 13.19
N ARG A 274 9.05 -6.04 13.23
CA ARG A 274 9.60 -7.40 13.30
C ARG A 274 8.93 -8.29 12.28
N TYR A 275 9.69 -9.25 11.76
CA TYR A 275 9.14 -10.30 10.91
C TYR A 275 8.11 -11.13 11.66
N ASP A 276 7.06 -11.53 10.95
CA ASP A 276 6.04 -12.46 11.43
C ASP A 276 6.41 -13.90 11.05
N GLU A 277 6.41 -14.82 12.04
CA GLU A 277 6.80 -16.22 11.85
C GLU A 277 5.94 -16.93 10.79
N GLU A 278 4.62 -16.77 10.87
CA GLU A 278 3.68 -17.42 9.96
C GLU A 278 3.83 -16.88 8.54
N TRP A 279 3.97 -15.56 8.38
CA TRP A 279 4.16 -14.95 7.07
C TRP A 279 5.46 -15.35 6.38
N LEU A 280 6.55 -15.48 7.15
CA LEU A 280 7.81 -16.00 6.62
C LEU A 280 7.67 -17.45 6.16
N ALA A 281 6.93 -18.29 6.90
CA ALA A 281 6.67 -19.67 6.52
C ALA A 281 5.83 -19.77 5.24
N ILE A 282 4.77 -18.96 5.13
CA ILE A 282 3.95 -18.81 3.92
C ILE A 282 4.83 -18.35 2.75
N THR A 283 5.66 -17.34 2.95
CA THR A 283 6.54 -16.80 1.91
C THR A 283 7.53 -17.85 1.42
N ARG A 284 8.19 -18.59 2.32
CA ARG A 284 9.10 -19.69 1.96
C ARG A 284 8.39 -20.75 1.12
N LYS A 285 7.18 -21.13 1.51
CA LYS A 285 6.39 -22.15 0.81
C LYS A 285 5.95 -21.72 -0.59
N PHE A 286 5.56 -20.46 -0.77
CA PHE A 286 5.02 -19.96 -2.04
C PHE A 286 6.09 -19.50 -3.04
N ASN A 287 7.33 -19.26 -2.59
CA ASN A 287 8.39 -18.72 -3.45
C ASN A 287 8.68 -19.56 -4.69
N SER A 288 8.53 -20.88 -4.61
CA SER A 288 8.77 -21.81 -5.73
C SER A 288 7.70 -21.73 -6.83
N VAL A 289 6.53 -21.16 -6.53
CA VAL A 289 5.40 -21.02 -7.47
C VAL A 289 5.10 -19.56 -7.80
N PHE A 290 6.05 -18.64 -7.54
CA PHE A 290 5.93 -17.23 -7.86
C PHE A 290 5.68 -17.05 -9.38
N PRO A 291 4.49 -16.54 -9.80
CA PRO A 291 4.18 -16.36 -11.21
C PRO A 291 4.79 -15.05 -11.74
N LEU A 292 5.89 -15.15 -12.47
CA LEU A 292 6.60 -14.00 -13.08
C LEU A 292 6.29 -13.79 -14.57
N THR A 293 5.24 -14.45 -15.06
CA THR A 293 4.80 -14.40 -16.46
C THR A 293 3.32 -14.04 -16.53
N ILE A 294 2.79 -13.82 -17.73
CA ILE A 294 1.34 -13.58 -17.92
C ILE A 294 0.47 -14.79 -17.50
N LYS A 295 1.06 -15.97 -17.29
CA LYS A 295 0.32 -17.17 -16.91
C LYS A 295 -0.07 -17.10 -15.44
N ARG A 296 -1.28 -17.59 -15.14
CA ARG A 296 -1.77 -17.81 -13.77
C ARG A 296 -0.81 -18.68 -12.97
N GLY A 297 -0.66 -18.39 -11.68
CA GLY A 297 0.12 -19.19 -10.75
C GLY A 297 -0.41 -20.64 -10.64
N ASN A 298 0.50 -21.61 -10.56
CA ASN A 298 0.16 -23.00 -10.34
C ASN A 298 0.24 -23.33 -8.85
N PHE A 299 -0.90 -23.32 -8.16
CA PHE A 299 -0.99 -23.63 -6.73
C PHE A 299 -1.13 -25.13 -6.44
N GLY A 300 -1.13 -26.01 -7.45
CA GLY A 300 -1.30 -27.45 -7.25
C GLY A 300 -0.15 -28.12 -6.48
N SER A 301 1.05 -27.54 -6.53
CA SER A 301 2.25 -28.06 -5.86
C SER A 301 2.44 -27.54 -4.44
N THR A 302 1.65 -26.58 -3.96
CA THR A 302 1.78 -26.02 -2.59
C THR A 302 1.11 -26.88 -1.52
N GLN A 303 0.87 -28.17 -1.76
CA GLN A 303 0.26 -29.10 -0.81
C GLN A 303 1.19 -29.60 0.32
N LEU A 304 2.38 -29.02 0.48
CA LEU A 304 3.27 -29.33 1.61
C LEU A 304 2.62 -28.95 2.95
N ASP A 305 2.96 -29.67 4.02
CA ASP A 305 2.55 -29.29 5.38
C ASP A 305 3.17 -27.94 5.76
N MET A 306 2.36 -26.99 6.21
CA MET A 306 2.84 -25.68 6.66
C MET A 306 3.66 -25.80 7.97
N GLN A 307 3.41 -26.85 8.75
CA GLN A 307 4.02 -27.05 10.05
C GLN A 307 5.54 -27.20 9.96
N ASP A 308 6.05 -27.91 8.96
CA ASP A 308 7.50 -28.07 8.74
C ASP A 308 8.15 -26.72 8.39
N CYS A 309 7.52 -25.94 7.52
CA CYS A 309 8.01 -24.60 7.16
C CYS A 309 8.03 -23.67 8.37
N ARG A 310 7.00 -23.76 9.21
CA ARG A 310 6.85 -22.93 10.40
C ARG A 310 7.88 -23.27 11.48
N GLN A 311 8.10 -24.57 11.75
CA GLN A 311 9.17 -25.01 12.66
C GLN A 311 10.54 -24.58 12.17
N TRP A 312 10.81 -24.72 10.86
CA TRP A 312 12.07 -24.26 10.26
C TRP A 312 12.27 -22.76 10.47
N VAL A 313 11.26 -21.93 10.14
CA VAL A 313 11.33 -20.47 10.30
C VAL A 313 11.53 -20.09 11.78
N ARG A 314 10.83 -20.75 12.69
CA ARG A 314 10.99 -20.50 14.14
C ARG A 314 12.44 -20.67 14.57
N SER A 315 13.08 -21.77 14.17
CA SER A 315 14.50 -22.02 14.50
C SER A 315 15.42 -20.93 13.95
N ARG A 316 15.14 -20.41 12.74
CA ARG A 316 15.90 -19.30 12.15
C ARG A 316 15.69 -17.98 12.87
N LEU A 317 14.47 -17.71 13.33
CA LEU A 317 14.16 -16.51 14.12
C LEU A 317 14.81 -16.56 15.50
N GLU A 318 14.90 -17.73 16.13
CA GLU A 318 15.60 -17.94 17.40
C GLU A 318 17.12 -17.70 17.27
N GLU A 319 17.72 -18.10 16.14
CA GLU A 319 19.16 -17.93 15.87
C GLU A 319 19.52 -16.48 15.49
N ARG A 320 18.80 -15.89 14.52
CA ARG A 320 19.17 -14.61 13.89
C ARG A 320 18.38 -13.41 14.43
N GLY A 321 17.23 -13.65 15.05
CA GLY A 321 16.29 -12.62 15.49
C GLY A 321 15.33 -12.14 14.40
N ALA A 322 14.22 -11.53 14.83
CA ALA A 322 13.11 -11.13 13.96
C ALA A 322 13.23 -9.72 13.34
N LYS A 323 14.24 -8.93 13.68
CA LYS A 323 14.36 -7.54 13.20
C LYS A 323 14.74 -7.49 11.71
N PRO A 324 14.03 -6.78 10.82
CA PRO A 324 14.46 -6.64 9.42
C PRO A 324 15.88 -6.08 9.29
N CYS A 325 16.53 -6.33 8.16
CA CYS A 325 17.82 -5.71 7.86
C CYS A 325 17.67 -4.19 7.77
N GLU A 326 18.76 -3.45 7.98
CA GLU A 326 18.74 -1.98 7.93
C GLU A 326 18.52 -1.45 6.51
N PHE A 327 18.06 -0.20 6.41
CA PHE A 327 17.88 0.50 5.14
C PHE A 327 19.18 0.54 4.31
N SER A 328 19.02 0.42 2.98
CA SER A 328 20.12 0.58 2.02
C SER A 328 19.63 1.31 0.77
N GLN A 329 20.37 2.36 0.38
CA GLN A 329 20.15 3.06 -0.89
C GLN A 329 20.60 2.19 -2.05
N THR A 330 19.75 2.06 -3.07
CA THR A 330 20.02 1.26 -4.28
C THR A 330 20.32 2.11 -5.52
N VAL A 331 19.89 3.37 -5.52
CA VAL A 331 20.13 4.37 -6.58
C VAL A 331 20.46 5.74 -5.96
N PRO A 332 21.13 6.65 -6.69
CA PRO A 332 21.33 8.02 -6.23
C PRO A 332 19.98 8.75 -6.02
N PRO A 333 19.81 9.53 -4.93
CA PRO A 333 18.63 10.36 -4.73
C PRO A 333 18.58 11.53 -5.72
N TYR A 334 17.41 12.12 -5.88
CA TYR A 334 17.21 13.40 -6.56
C TYR A 334 18.17 14.46 -5.98
N ASN A 335 18.73 15.29 -6.85
CA ASN A 335 19.53 16.44 -6.44
C ASN A 335 19.06 17.70 -7.18
N PRO A 336 18.37 18.64 -6.50
CA PRO A 336 17.84 19.84 -7.16
C PRO A 336 18.94 20.77 -7.71
N SER A 337 20.18 20.67 -7.19
CA SER A 337 21.32 21.48 -7.67
C SER A 337 21.98 20.90 -8.93
N HIS A 338 21.82 19.60 -9.15
CA HIS A 338 22.40 18.86 -10.27
C HIS A 338 21.39 17.84 -10.81
N PRO A 339 20.33 18.28 -11.50
CA PRO A 339 19.40 17.37 -12.15
C PRO A 339 20.19 16.50 -13.13
N VAL A 340 20.21 15.19 -12.87
CA VAL A 340 21.04 14.26 -13.64
C VAL A 340 20.35 14.06 -14.98
N PRO A 341 20.97 14.39 -16.13
CA PRO A 341 20.39 14.04 -17.42
C PRO A 341 20.23 12.53 -17.49
N ASN A 342 19.12 12.04 -18.09
CA ASN A 342 18.76 10.62 -18.22
C ASN A 342 19.98 9.76 -18.62
N THR A 343 20.75 9.30 -17.64
CA THR A 343 21.89 8.44 -17.85
C THR A 343 21.33 7.03 -17.97
N SER A 344 21.77 6.31 -18.98
CA SER A 344 21.37 4.92 -19.22
C SER A 344 21.95 4.02 -18.13
N PHE A 345 21.38 4.05 -16.92
CA PHE A 345 21.61 3.00 -15.93
C PHE A 345 21.04 1.71 -16.51
N SER A 346 21.95 0.87 -17.00
CA SER A 346 21.64 -0.44 -17.58
C SER A 346 21.44 -1.45 -16.45
N GLY A 347 20.18 -1.59 -16.02
CA GLY A 347 19.76 -2.59 -15.03
C GLY A 347 19.04 -1.98 -13.83
N TYR A 348 18.16 -2.79 -13.24
CA TYR A 348 17.53 -2.50 -11.95
C TYR A 348 18.38 -3.15 -10.86
N PRO A 349 18.79 -2.40 -9.83
CA PRO A 349 19.62 -2.95 -8.78
C PRO A 349 18.84 -4.00 -7.99
N ARG A 350 19.47 -5.13 -7.68
CA ARG A 350 18.94 -6.03 -6.66
C ARG A 350 19.07 -5.32 -5.30
N ASN A 351 17.95 -5.09 -4.62
CA ASN A 351 17.98 -4.46 -3.31
C ASN A 351 18.70 -5.36 -2.28
N PRO A 352 19.74 -4.87 -1.59
CA PRO A 352 20.46 -5.66 -0.59
C PRO A 352 19.55 -6.20 0.53
N GLN A 353 18.50 -5.47 0.89
CA GLN A 353 17.53 -5.92 1.90
C GLN A 353 16.76 -7.15 1.42
N THR A 354 16.32 -7.16 0.16
CA THR A 354 15.61 -8.29 -0.45
C THR A 354 16.52 -9.49 -0.68
N VAL A 355 17.77 -9.25 -1.09
CA VAL A 355 18.78 -10.31 -1.19
C VAL A 355 18.97 -10.96 0.18
N SER A 356 19.23 -10.15 1.22
CA SER A 356 19.43 -10.65 2.58
C SER A 356 18.18 -11.35 3.15
N PHE A 357 16.97 -10.87 2.84
CA PHE A 357 15.72 -11.52 3.23
C PHE A 357 15.58 -12.92 2.61
N LEU A 358 15.89 -13.06 1.31
CA LEU A 358 15.81 -14.35 0.63
C LEU A 358 16.92 -15.30 1.08
N GLU A 359 18.13 -14.80 1.31
CA GLU A 359 19.23 -15.58 1.91
C GLU A 359 18.87 -16.08 3.32
N PHE A 360 18.27 -15.23 4.14
CA PHE A 360 17.76 -15.60 5.47
C PHE A 360 16.72 -16.73 5.39
N LEU A 361 15.90 -16.73 4.35
CA LEU A 361 14.93 -17.79 4.08
C LEU A 361 15.50 -18.92 3.21
N GLU A 362 16.79 -18.95 2.88
CA GLU A 362 17.42 -19.91 1.94
C GLU A 362 16.64 -20.08 0.62
N LEU A 363 16.16 -18.97 0.06
CA LEU A 363 15.39 -18.92 -1.18
C LEU A 363 16.23 -18.34 -2.32
N PRO A 364 16.00 -18.79 -3.57
CA PRO A 364 16.62 -18.16 -4.72
C PRO A 364 16.05 -16.75 -4.94
N TYR A 365 16.88 -15.85 -5.48
CA TYR A 365 16.43 -14.56 -5.97
C TYR A 365 15.68 -14.73 -7.30
N VAL A 366 14.38 -14.41 -7.31
CA VAL A 366 13.50 -14.68 -8.46
C VAL A 366 13.05 -13.43 -9.22
N LEU A 367 13.20 -12.22 -8.67
CA LEU A 367 12.60 -11.01 -9.24
C LEU A 367 13.15 -10.61 -10.63
N ASP A 368 14.32 -11.13 -11.00
CA ASP A 368 14.96 -10.96 -12.31
C ASP A 368 14.38 -11.86 -13.42
N ASN A 369 13.66 -12.94 -13.06
CA ASN A 369 13.35 -14.05 -13.98
C ASN A 369 12.13 -13.81 -14.88
N ALA A 370 12.03 -12.64 -15.52
CA ALA A 370 10.98 -12.35 -16.52
C ALA A 370 11.29 -12.94 -17.92
N SER A 371 12.43 -13.61 -18.12
CA SER A 371 13.05 -13.82 -19.43
C SER A 371 12.70 -15.11 -20.19
N GLU A 372 11.66 -15.86 -19.81
CA GLU A 372 11.21 -17.05 -20.58
C GLU A 372 9.92 -16.85 -21.40
N SER A 373 9.63 -15.63 -21.87
CA SER A 373 8.60 -15.42 -22.90
C SER A 373 9.14 -14.66 -24.11
N ARG A 374 10.00 -15.34 -24.88
CA ARG A 374 10.34 -14.95 -26.26
C ARG A 374 9.36 -15.50 -27.32
N ASP A 375 8.20 -15.99 -26.91
CA ASP A 375 7.08 -16.24 -27.82
C ASP A 375 6.01 -15.17 -27.57
N GLY A 376 6.14 -14.05 -28.29
CA GLY A 376 5.07 -13.07 -28.37
C GLY A 376 3.87 -13.65 -29.11
N PRO A 377 2.63 -13.51 -28.61
CA PRO A 377 1.47 -13.79 -29.45
C PRO A 377 1.38 -12.69 -30.51
N ALA A 378 1.12 -13.11 -31.74
CA ALA A 378 0.80 -12.24 -32.86
C ALA A 378 -0.28 -11.22 -32.46
N SER A 379 -0.12 -10.01 -32.99
CA SER A 379 -1.02 -8.85 -32.88
C SER A 379 -2.49 -9.24 -32.66
N LEU A 380 -2.94 -9.17 -31.40
CA LEU A 380 -4.35 -9.04 -31.08
C LEU A 380 -4.70 -7.57 -31.27
N THR A 381 -5.18 -7.22 -32.47
CA THR A 381 -5.85 -5.96 -32.74
C THR A 381 -7.22 -5.97 -32.06
N HIS A 382 -7.24 -5.81 -30.75
CA HIS A 382 -8.44 -5.42 -30.03
C HIS A 382 -8.30 -3.94 -29.65
N ARG A 383 -9.14 -3.10 -30.26
CA ARG A 383 -9.44 -1.76 -29.77
C ARG A 383 -10.27 -1.95 -28.50
N ASP A 384 -9.59 -2.13 -27.39
CA ASP A 384 -10.23 -2.15 -26.08
C ASP A 384 -10.26 -0.73 -25.54
N ASP A 385 -11.47 -0.28 -25.19
CA ASP A 385 -11.74 0.99 -24.53
C ASP A 385 -11.28 0.85 -23.06
N TYR A 386 -10.18 1.50 -22.71
CA TYR A 386 -9.47 1.36 -21.42
C TYR A 386 -10.09 2.25 -20.31
N SER A 387 -11.41 2.32 -20.24
CA SER A 387 -12.14 3.26 -19.38
C SER A 387 -12.62 2.70 -18.02
N GLU A 388 -12.16 1.51 -17.61
CA GLU A 388 -12.61 0.89 -16.34
C GLU A 388 -11.71 1.18 -15.14
N ASP A 389 -10.49 1.67 -15.35
CA ASP A 389 -9.73 2.25 -14.24
C ASP A 389 -10.44 3.57 -13.96
N ILE A 390 -11.12 3.72 -12.81
CA ILE A 390 -11.75 4.98 -12.42
C ILE A 390 -10.63 6.03 -12.53
N PRO A 391 -10.65 6.92 -13.55
CA PRO A 391 -9.91 8.13 -13.39
C PRO A 391 -10.73 8.82 -12.32
N ILE A 392 -10.28 8.77 -11.07
CA ILE A 392 -10.62 9.84 -10.15
C ILE A 392 -9.89 11.01 -10.78
N GLU A 393 -10.46 11.58 -11.84
CA GLU A 393 -10.02 12.85 -12.36
C GLU A 393 -10.07 13.73 -11.13
N ASP A 394 -8.92 14.28 -10.75
CA ASP A 394 -8.79 15.28 -9.71
C ASP A 394 -9.53 16.59 -10.10
N GLU A 395 -10.65 16.51 -10.83
CA GLU A 395 -11.57 17.63 -11.10
C GLU A 395 -12.18 18.16 -9.80
N ASP A 396 -12.20 17.36 -8.73
CA ASP A 396 -12.55 17.80 -7.36
C ASP A 396 -11.56 18.84 -6.78
N GLU A 397 -10.45 19.19 -7.46
CA GLU A 397 -9.51 20.23 -6.98
C GLU A 397 -10.09 21.66 -7.00
N PHE A 398 -11.23 21.92 -7.65
CA PHE A 398 -11.68 23.29 -7.90
C PHE A 398 -13.08 23.69 -7.38
N GLU A 399 -13.91 22.79 -6.86
CA GLU A 399 -15.28 23.17 -6.46
C GLU A 399 -15.41 23.78 -5.04
N ASP A 400 -14.43 23.62 -4.14
CA ASP A 400 -14.60 23.97 -2.72
C ASP A 400 -14.03 25.36 -2.29
N VAL A 401 -13.57 26.23 -3.20
CA VAL A 401 -12.95 27.53 -2.84
C VAL A 401 -13.89 28.74 -3.00
N ALA A 402 -15.14 28.55 -3.41
CA ALA A 402 -16.03 29.67 -3.70
C ALA A 402 -17.28 29.69 -2.81
N GLU A 403 -17.14 29.90 -1.49
CA GLU A 403 -18.24 30.45 -0.67
C GLU A 403 -17.80 30.92 0.73
N VAL A 404 -16.78 31.77 0.83
CA VAL A 404 -16.59 32.61 2.04
C VAL A 404 -16.04 33.99 1.65
N ASP A 405 -16.90 34.84 1.07
CA ASP A 405 -16.91 36.27 1.42
C ASP A 405 -18.12 36.94 0.75
N ASN A 406 -19.09 37.35 1.56
CA ASN A 406 -19.97 38.50 1.34
C ASN A 406 -21.00 38.54 2.47
N THR A 407 -20.58 39.03 3.63
CA THR A 407 -21.49 39.76 4.50
C THR A 407 -20.97 41.18 4.65
N GLU A 408 -21.65 42.06 3.94
CA GLU A 408 -21.59 43.50 3.96
C GLU A 408 -21.50 44.05 5.39
N THR A 409 -20.52 44.91 5.63
CA THR A 409 -20.63 45.97 6.64
C THR A 409 -20.38 47.29 5.94
N ASP A 410 -21.44 47.84 5.36
CA ASP A 410 -21.46 49.25 4.99
C ASP A 410 -21.75 50.10 6.23
N ASN A 411 -20.91 51.13 6.37
CA ASN A 411 -21.04 52.21 7.33
C ASN A 411 -22.25 53.08 6.97
N GLU A 412 -23.08 53.42 7.96
CA GLU A 412 -23.85 54.66 7.94
C GLU A 412 -23.50 55.53 9.15
N ASN A 413 -22.82 56.65 8.85
CA ASN A 413 -22.85 57.85 9.65
C ASN A 413 -24.20 58.55 9.43
N GLN A 414 -25.03 58.66 10.46
CA GLN A 414 -25.73 59.89 10.86
C GLN A 414 -26.37 59.77 12.23
#